data_AF-A0A3N9TVK7-F1
#
_entry.id   AF-A0A3N9TVK7-F1
#
_cell.length_a   1.000
_cell.length_b   1.000
_cell.length_c   1.000
_cell.angle_alpha   90.00
_cell.angle_beta   90.00
_cell.angle_gamma   90.00
#
_symmetry.space_group_name_H-M   'P 1'
#
loop_
_entity.id
_entity.type
_entity.pdbx_description
1 polymer ?
#
loop_
_entity_poly.entity_id
_entity_poly.type
_entity_poly.pdbx_seq_one_letter_code
_entity_poly.pdbx_strand_id
1 'polypeptide(L)'
;MHDTVKKTWRHLDFFQHQAFLHARTPRIRCTKCGVRLVDVPWARPGSGFTLLFEALAMTLILHMPVAAAARMLGEHDTTLWRVVHHYVDEALADLDLSALTRVCIDETAAKRGHNYITLFVDIDARKVVHIA
;
A
#
# COMPACT_ATOMS: atom_id res chain seq x y z
N MET A 1 -30.51 10.20 10.33
CA MET A 1 -29.03 10.12 10.12
C MET A 1 -28.61 11.38 9.37
N HIS A 2 -27.87 12.30 9.99
CA HIS A 2 -27.64 13.64 9.42
C HIS A 2 -26.16 14.02 9.18
N ASP A 3 -25.20 13.31 9.76
CA ASP A 3 -23.77 13.63 9.60
C ASP A 3 -23.10 12.66 8.60
N THR A 4 -22.94 13.08 7.34
CA THR A 4 -22.31 12.30 6.26
C THR A 4 -21.27 13.15 5.52
N VAL A 5 -20.18 12.52 5.06
CA VAL A 5 -19.14 13.20 4.27
C VAL A 5 -19.16 12.66 2.84
N LYS A 6 -19.16 13.57 1.86
CA LYS A 6 -18.96 13.19 0.46
C LYS A 6 -17.49 12.81 0.27
N LYS A 7 -17.26 11.59 -0.22
CA LYS A 7 -15.93 11.10 -0.59
C LYS A 7 -15.92 10.65 -2.04
N THR A 8 -14.73 10.72 -2.61
CA THR A 8 -14.44 10.31 -3.98
C THR A 8 -13.29 9.33 -3.93
N TRP A 9 -13.39 8.25 -4.68
CA TRP A 9 -12.30 7.28 -4.88
C TRP A 9 -12.02 7.12 -6.35
N ARG A 10 -10.74 7.12 -6.72
CA ARG A 10 -10.29 6.71 -8.04
C ARG A 10 -10.47 5.20 -8.20
N HIS A 11 -11.19 4.80 -9.24
CA HIS A 11 -11.49 3.42 -9.58
C HIS A 11 -10.75 3.01 -10.86
N LEU A 12 -10.91 1.76 -11.32
CA LEU A 12 -10.39 1.32 -12.61
C LEU A 12 -10.95 2.17 -13.76
N ASP A 13 -10.15 2.35 -14.82
CA ASP A 13 -10.61 3.05 -16.01
C ASP A 13 -11.77 2.32 -16.67
N PHE A 14 -12.77 3.09 -17.07
CA PHE A 14 -13.84 2.61 -17.93
C PHE A 14 -13.62 3.16 -19.33
N PHE A 15 -13.41 2.27 -20.30
CA PHE A 15 -13.16 2.65 -21.70
C PHE A 15 -12.04 3.67 -21.87
N GLN A 16 -10.92 3.49 -21.15
CA GLN A 16 -9.77 4.42 -21.15
C GLN A 16 -10.08 5.81 -20.58
N HIS A 17 -11.21 5.98 -19.91
CA HIS A 17 -11.54 7.18 -19.16
C HIS A 17 -11.38 6.93 -17.66
N GLN A 18 -10.78 7.90 -16.99
CA GLN A 18 -10.66 7.87 -15.53
C GLN A 18 -12.04 7.81 -14.90
N ALA A 19 -12.24 6.82 -14.03
CA ALA A 19 -13.50 6.64 -13.33
C ALA A 19 -13.34 6.91 -11.84
N PHE A 20 -14.37 7.55 -11.29
CA PHE A 20 -14.41 7.95 -9.89
C PHE A 20 -15.71 7.48 -9.25
N LEU A 21 -15.58 6.82 -8.10
CA LEU A 21 -16.71 6.45 -7.29
C LEU A 21 -17.02 7.58 -6.30
N HIS A 22 -18.25 8.06 -6.29
CA HIS A 22 -18.70 9.10 -5.37
C HIS A 22 -19.74 8.53 -4.42
N ALA A 23 -19.51 8.64 -3.11
CA ALA A 23 -20.49 8.22 -2.12
C ALA A 23 -20.49 9.13 -0.89
N ARG A 24 -21.64 9.20 -0.22
CA ARG A 24 -21.77 9.80 1.10
C ARG A 24 -21.45 8.72 2.14
N THR A 25 -20.37 8.91 2.88
CA THR A 25 -19.96 8.00 3.95
C THR A 25 -20.48 8.53 5.29
N PRO A 26 -21.28 7.76 6.04
CA PRO A 26 -21.77 8.17 7.35
C PRO A 26 -20.64 8.39 8.36
N ARG A 27 -20.78 9.42 9.20
CA ARG A 27 -19.95 9.62 10.39
C ARG A 27 -20.63 9.00 11.59
N ILE A 28 -19.93 8.11 12.28
CA ILE A 28 -20.38 7.48 13.52
C ILE A 28 -19.58 8.06 14.70
N ARG A 29 -20.26 8.26 15.83
CA ARG A 29 -19.63 8.66 17.09
C ARG A 29 -19.38 7.41 17.93
N CYS A 30 -18.13 6.96 18.00
CA CYS A 30 -17.71 5.94 18.95
C CYS A 30 -17.38 6.60 20.29
N THR A 31 -17.97 6.12 21.38
CA THR A 31 -17.72 6.62 22.74
C THR A 31 -16.27 6.46 23.19
N LYS A 32 -15.57 5.42 22.71
CA LYS A 32 -14.14 5.16 23.00
C LYS A 32 -13.18 5.79 21.98
N CYS A 33 -13.63 6.00 20.75
CA CYS A 33 -12.77 6.17 19.58
C CYS A 33 -12.93 7.53 18.88
N GLY A 34 -13.83 8.38 19.35
CA GLY A 34 -14.18 9.65 18.72
C GLY A 34 -15.07 9.49 17.48
N VAL A 35 -15.05 10.49 16.59
CA VAL A 35 -15.83 10.47 15.35
C VAL A 35 -15.06 9.69 14.27
N ARG A 36 -15.68 8.66 13.70
CA ARG A 36 -15.11 7.86 12.61
C ARG A 36 -16.05 7.82 11.42
N LEU A 37 -15.50 7.57 10.25
CA LEU A 37 -16.29 7.24 9.07
C LEU A 37 -16.54 5.74 9.05
N VAL A 38 -17.71 5.34 8.56
CA VAL A 38 -18.04 3.92 8.34
C VAL A 38 -17.17 3.37 7.22
N ASP A 39 -16.69 2.14 7.40
CA ASP A 39 -15.92 1.44 6.38
C ASP A 39 -16.82 1.10 5.18
N VAL A 40 -16.28 1.30 3.98
CA VAL A 40 -16.97 1.00 2.73
C VAL A 40 -16.39 -0.27 2.12
N PRO A 41 -17.19 -1.14 1.49
CA PRO A 41 -16.71 -2.45 1.03
C PRO A 41 -15.74 -2.37 -0.16
N TRP A 42 -15.61 -1.21 -0.81
CA TRP A 42 -14.79 -1.02 -2.01
C TRP A 42 -13.50 -0.24 -1.78
N ALA A 43 -13.24 0.28 -0.58
CA ALA A 43 -12.03 1.06 -0.31
C ALA A 43 -11.61 0.94 1.15
N ARG A 44 -10.30 0.83 1.38
CA ARG A 44 -9.74 0.84 2.72
C ARG A 44 -9.89 2.22 3.39
N PRO A 45 -9.94 2.28 4.73
CA PRO A 45 -9.98 3.55 5.46
C PRO A 45 -8.80 4.46 5.08
N GLY A 46 -9.09 5.73 4.81
CA GLY A 46 -8.07 6.72 4.46
C GLY A 46 -7.56 6.66 3.01
N SER A 47 -7.86 5.61 2.23
CA SER A 47 -7.47 5.57 0.81
C SER A 47 -8.37 6.45 -0.06
N GLY A 48 -7.74 7.05 -1.07
CA GLY A 48 -8.41 7.71 -2.19
C GLY A 48 -8.63 6.78 -3.38
N PHE A 49 -8.28 5.50 -3.26
CA PHE A 49 -8.43 4.49 -4.30
C PHE A 49 -9.45 3.43 -3.86
N THR A 50 -10.07 2.79 -4.83
CA THR A 50 -10.80 1.54 -4.59
C THR A 50 -9.85 0.37 -4.44
N LEU A 51 -10.26 -0.69 -3.74
CA LEU A 51 -9.48 -1.93 -3.57
C LEU A 51 -9.08 -2.55 -4.93
N LEU A 52 -9.98 -2.51 -5.92
CA LEU A 52 -9.69 -2.98 -7.27
C LEU A 52 -8.62 -2.15 -7.98
N PHE A 53 -8.60 -0.83 -7.75
CA PHE A 53 -7.56 0.03 -8.28
C PHE A 53 -6.21 -0.24 -7.58
N GLU A 54 -6.20 -0.38 -6.26
CA GLU A 54 -4.99 -0.72 -5.50
C GLU A 54 -4.43 -2.08 -5.95
N ALA A 55 -5.27 -3.07 -6.20
CA ALA A 55 -4.86 -4.38 -6.72
C ALA A 55 -4.21 -4.29 -8.11
N LEU A 56 -4.77 -3.50 -9.04
CA LEU A 56 -4.16 -3.26 -10.34
C LEU A 56 -2.82 -2.55 -10.19
N ALA A 57 -2.74 -1.52 -9.34
CA ALA A 57 -1.51 -0.79 -9.10
C ALA A 57 -0.41 -1.71 -8.54
N MET A 58 -0.71 -2.53 -7.54
CA MET A 58 0.23 -3.51 -6.99
C MET A 58 0.69 -4.52 -8.03
N THR A 59 -0.22 -5.00 -8.89
CA THR A 59 0.12 -5.92 -9.99
C THR A 59 1.13 -5.29 -10.95
N LEU A 60 0.96 -4.02 -11.32
CA LEU A 60 1.93 -3.32 -12.17
C LEU A 60 3.27 -3.11 -11.45
N ILE A 61 3.25 -2.67 -10.20
CA ILE A 61 4.45 -2.37 -9.40
C ILE A 61 5.35 -3.59 -9.22
N LEU A 62 4.79 -4.80 -9.20
CA LEU A 62 5.57 -6.04 -9.16
C LEU A 62 6.43 -6.28 -10.42
N HIS A 63 6.06 -5.66 -11.55
CA HIS A 63 6.69 -5.91 -12.84
C HIS A 63 7.39 -4.68 -13.43
N MET A 64 7.23 -3.50 -12.84
CA MET A 64 7.86 -2.27 -13.32
C MET A 64 8.09 -1.25 -12.19
N PRO A 65 8.99 -0.28 -12.38
CA PRO A 65 9.19 0.79 -11.40
C PRO A 65 7.88 1.53 -11.08
N VAL A 66 7.69 1.93 -9.82
CA VAL A 66 6.48 2.66 -9.36
C VAL A 66 6.19 3.89 -10.21
N ALA A 67 7.23 4.64 -10.62
CA ALA A 67 7.07 5.80 -11.49
C ALA A 67 6.55 5.45 -12.90
N ALA A 68 6.87 4.26 -13.42
CA ALA A 68 6.32 3.80 -14.69
C ALA A 68 4.85 3.37 -14.55
N ALA A 69 4.53 2.63 -13.50
CA ALA A 69 3.15 2.25 -13.18
C ALA A 69 2.26 3.49 -12.97
N ALA A 70 2.76 4.50 -12.25
CA ALA A 70 2.09 5.77 -12.02
C ALA A 70 1.74 6.49 -13.33
N ARG A 71 2.71 6.58 -14.27
CA ARG A 71 2.46 7.15 -15.61
C ARG A 71 1.41 6.36 -16.38
N MET A 72 1.42 5.03 -16.31
CA MET A 72 0.43 4.19 -17.00
C MET A 72 -0.97 4.35 -16.43
N LEU A 73 -1.10 4.54 -15.11
CA LEU A 73 -2.38 4.71 -14.41
C LEU A 73 -2.89 6.16 -14.40
N GLY A 74 -2.06 7.11 -14.85
CA GLY A 74 -2.37 8.54 -14.80
C GLY A 74 -2.39 9.12 -13.38
N GLU A 75 -1.59 8.56 -12.48
CA GLU A 75 -1.50 8.95 -11.07
C GLU A 75 -0.11 9.48 -10.71
N HIS A 76 0.00 10.11 -9.53
CA HIS A 76 1.30 10.46 -8.95
C HIS A 76 1.96 9.24 -8.31
N ASP A 77 3.27 9.10 -8.46
CA ASP A 77 4.04 8.02 -7.84
C ASP A 77 3.95 8.03 -6.31
N THR A 78 3.93 9.21 -5.69
CA THR A 78 3.78 9.38 -4.24
C THR A 78 2.49 8.79 -3.69
N THR A 79 1.38 8.78 -4.45
CA THR A 79 0.13 8.15 -4.01
C THR A 79 0.21 6.64 -4.12
N LEU A 80 0.89 6.10 -5.13
CA LEU A 80 1.15 4.66 -5.25
C LEU A 80 2.11 4.15 -4.17
N TRP A 81 3.14 4.91 -3.80
CA TRP A 81 4.02 4.55 -2.69
C TRP A 81 3.26 4.39 -1.37
N ARG A 82 2.23 5.20 -1.11
CA ARG A 82 1.36 5.04 0.07
C ARG A 82 0.54 3.74 0.06
N VAL A 83 0.24 3.21 -1.13
CA VAL A 83 -0.40 1.89 -1.29
C VAL A 83 0.62 0.79 -1.03
N VAL A 84 1.81 0.90 -1.60
CA VAL A 84 2.92 -0.05 -1.38
C VAL A 84 3.27 -0.15 0.09
N HIS A 85 3.54 0.98 0.75
CA HIS A 85 3.89 1.00 2.17
C HIS A 85 2.81 0.35 3.02
N HIS A 86 1.53 0.63 2.75
CA HIS A 86 0.45 0.00 3.50
C HIS A 86 0.50 -1.53 3.45
N TYR A 87 0.60 -2.11 2.26
CA TYR A 87 0.59 -3.57 2.12
C TYR A 87 1.90 -4.22 2.56
N VAL A 88 3.03 -3.53 2.42
CA VAL A 88 4.32 -3.98 2.96
C VAL A 88 4.28 -3.97 4.48
N ASP A 89 3.80 -2.88 5.09
CA ASP A 89 3.70 -2.76 6.55
C ASP A 89 2.74 -3.81 7.14
N GLU A 90 1.62 -4.08 6.46
CA GLU A 90 0.67 -5.14 6.85
C GLU A 90 1.33 -6.52 6.75
N ALA A 91 2.02 -6.82 5.64
CA ALA A 91 2.73 -8.09 5.48
C ALA A 91 3.90 -8.26 6.48
N LEU A 92 4.57 -7.16 6.85
CA LEU A 92 5.62 -7.17 7.87
C LEU A 92 5.05 -7.37 9.27
N ALA A 93 3.87 -6.83 9.58
CA ALA A 93 3.20 -7.03 10.86
C ALA A 93 2.78 -8.50 11.07
N ASP A 94 2.42 -9.19 9.98
CA ASP A 94 2.06 -10.61 9.98
C ASP A 94 3.27 -11.55 9.81
N LEU A 95 4.49 -11.01 9.75
CA LEU A 95 5.71 -11.80 9.54
C LEU A 95 6.06 -12.61 10.80
N ASP A 96 5.75 -13.90 10.77
CA ASP A 96 6.20 -14.84 11.80
C ASP A 96 7.63 -15.31 11.52
N LEU A 97 8.52 -15.05 12.49
CA LEU A 97 9.93 -15.43 12.47
C LEU A 97 10.26 -16.54 13.47
N SER A 98 9.26 -17.18 14.07
CA SER A 98 9.46 -18.22 15.10
C SER A 98 10.26 -19.43 14.61
N ALA A 99 10.16 -19.75 13.31
CA ALA A 99 10.88 -20.85 12.67
C ALA A 99 12.24 -20.44 12.07
N LEU A 100 12.66 -19.17 12.23
CA LEU A 100 13.90 -18.67 11.64
C LEU A 100 15.12 -19.25 12.36
N THR A 101 15.86 -20.11 11.66
CA THR A 101 17.06 -20.76 12.22
C THR A 101 18.37 -20.19 11.68
N ARG A 102 18.36 -19.66 10.45
CA ARG A 102 19.56 -19.22 9.74
C ARG A 102 19.31 -17.92 9.00
N VAL A 103 20.14 -16.93 9.28
CA VAL A 103 20.09 -15.61 8.63
C VAL A 103 21.36 -15.41 7.82
N CYS A 104 21.20 -15.00 6.57
CA CYS A 104 22.25 -14.45 5.74
C CYS A 104 22.21 -12.93 5.85
N ILE A 105 23.38 -12.31 5.99
CA ILE A 105 23.53 -10.86 6.02
C ILE A 105 24.32 -10.47 4.78
N ASP A 106 23.76 -9.62 3.94
CA ASP A 106 24.42 -9.07 2.76
C ASP A 106 24.41 -7.54 2.83
N GLU A 107 25.51 -6.91 2.43
CA GLU A 107 25.63 -5.45 2.41
C GLU A 107 25.88 -5.00 0.97
N THR A 108 24.95 -4.21 0.44
CA THR A 108 25.03 -3.69 -0.93
C THR A 108 25.06 -2.17 -0.92
N ALA A 109 25.99 -1.58 -1.69
CA ALA A 109 26.07 -0.14 -1.86
C ALA A 109 24.86 0.39 -2.66
N ALA A 110 24.05 1.25 -2.03
CA ALA A 110 22.84 1.81 -2.62
C ALA A 110 23.12 2.93 -3.64
N LYS A 111 24.13 3.76 -3.35
CA LYS A 111 24.60 4.87 -4.19
C LYS A 111 26.10 5.09 -4.00
N ARG A 112 26.74 5.76 -4.96
CA ARG A 112 28.13 6.25 -4.78
C ARG A 112 28.22 7.11 -3.51
N GLY A 113 29.34 6.97 -2.79
CA GLY A 113 29.63 7.77 -1.59
C GLY A 113 29.26 7.10 -0.26
N HIS A 114 29.56 5.81 -0.09
CA HIS A 114 29.41 5.09 1.18
C HIS A 114 27.99 5.07 1.77
N ASN A 115 26.98 4.90 0.90
CA ASN A 115 25.61 4.58 1.33
C ASN A 115 25.37 3.09 1.15
N TYR A 116 25.20 2.37 2.25
CA TYR A 116 25.03 0.92 2.24
C TYR A 116 23.62 0.55 2.71
N ILE A 117 23.08 -0.52 2.14
CA ILE A 117 21.87 -1.17 2.59
C ILE A 117 22.27 -2.57 3.05
N THR A 118 21.95 -2.92 4.28
CA THR A 118 22.15 -4.25 4.86
C THR A 118 20.87 -5.05 4.77
N LEU A 119 20.92 -6.18 4.10
CA LEU A 119 19.81 -7.11 3.91
C LEU A 119 19.97 -8.31 4.85
N PHE A 120 18.98 -8.54 5.68
CA PHE A 120 18.87 -9.76 6.49
C PHE A 120 17.89 -10.71 5.82
N VAL A 121 18.35 -11.90 5.46
CA VAL A 121 17.60 -12.86 4.65
C VAL A 121 17.50 -14.20 5.37
N ASP A 122 16.29 -14.74 5.47
CA ASP A 122 16.06 -16.13 5.82
C ASP A 122 16.52 -17.00 4.64
N ILE A 123 17.60 -17.76 4.84
CA ILE A 123 18.19 -18.58 3.77
C ILE A 123 17.31 -19.78 3.42
N ASP A 124 16.52 -20.27 4.37
CA ASP A 124 15.68 -21.45 4.26
C ASP A 124 14.36 -21.10 3.58
N ALA A 125 13.72 -20.01 3.99
CA ALA A 125 12.49 -19.51 3.39
C ALA A 125 12.72 -18.64 2.14
N ARG A 126 13.97 -18.21 1.88
CA ARG A 126 14.35 -17.23 0.83
C ARG A 126 13.56 -15.92 0.93
N LYS A 127 13.36 -15.44 2.15
CA LYS A 127 12.61 -14.21 2.45
C LYS A 127 13.52 -13.15 3.04
N VAL A 128 13.37 -11.90 2.61
CA VAL A 128 14.00 -10.77 3.31
C VAL A 128 13.23 -10.53 4.60
N VAL A 129 13.96 -10.52 5.71
CA VAL A 129 13.42 -10.36 7.08
C VAL A 129 13.57 -8.91 7.55
N HIS A 130 14.67 -8.27 7.20
CA HIS A 130 14.95 -6.90 7.62
C HIS A 130 15.89 -6.18 6.64
N ILE A 131 15.75 -4.85 6.59
CA ILE A 131 16.60 -3.95 5.80
C ILE A 131 17.04 -2.82 6.74
N ALA A 132 18.36 -2.62 6.86
CA ALA A 132 19.00 -1.60 7.71
C ALA A 132 19.93 -0.69 6.91
#